data_AF-A0A8J7VSZ4-F1
#
_entry.id   AF-A0A8J7VSZ4-F1
#
_cell.length_a   1.000
_cell.length_b   1.000
_cell.length_c   1.000
_cell.angle_alpha   90.00
_cell.angle_beta   90.00
_cell.angle_gamma   90.00
#
_symmetry.space_group_name_H-M   'P 1'
#
loop_
_entity.id
_entity.type
_entity.pdbx_description
1 polymer ?
#
loop_
_entity_poly.entity_id
_entity_poly.type
_entity_poly.pdbx_seq_one_letter_code
_entity_poly.pdbx_strand_id
1 'polypeptide(L)'
;MSKATKDALNSLHGALAEKLADAIDEMSHETKGLAAILNVARQFLKDNNIEATAAPGSHMANLANKVAEFPFDPERDAPLN
;
A
#
# COMPACT_ATOMS: atom_id res chain seq x y z
N MET A 1 23.50 -12.01 14.46
CA MET A 1 22.55 -11.12 13.74
C MET A 1 21.89 -10.22 14.75
N SER A 2 22.23 -8.92 14.81
CA SER A 2 21.51 -7.98 15.68
C SER A 2 20.10 -7.78 15.11
N LYS A 3 19.09 -7.79 15.98
CA LYS A 3 17.72 -7.44 15.57
C LYS A 3 17.70 -5.95 15.19
N ALA A 4 16.99 -5.62 14.11
CA ALA A 4 16.75 -4.22 13.76
C ALA A 4 16.02 -3.51 14.91
N THR A 5 16.35 -2.23 15.14
CA THR A 5 15.67 -1.43 16.16
C THR A 5 14.25 -1.09 15.70
N LYS A 6 13.35 -0.84 16.66
CA LYS A 6 11.96 -0.44 16.36
C LYS A 6 11.90 0.83 15.50
N ASP A 7 12.81 1.77 15.74
CA ASP A 7 12.90 3.01 14.97
C ASP A 7 13.34 2.77 13.53
N ALA A 8 14.33 1.90 13.32
CA ALA A 8 14.76 1.52 11.96
C ALA A 8 13.63 0.83 11.18
N LEU A 9 12.83 -0.03 11.84
CA LEU A 9 11.67 -0.65 11.23
C LEU A 9 10.57 0.37 10.90
N ASN A 10 10.28 1.31 11.80
CA ASN A 10 9.30 2.37 11.56
C ASN A 10 9.70 3.27 10.39
N SER A 11 10.97 3.66 10.30
CA SER A 11 11.49 4.44 9.17
C SER A 11 11.41 3.67 7.85
N LEU A 12 11.74 2.38 7.87
CA LEU A 12 11.62 1.53 6.68
C LEU A 12 10.18 1.40 6.22
N HIS A 13 9.24 1.19 7.15
CA HIS A 13 7.82 1.15 6.82
C HIS A 13 7.38 2.47 6.19
N GLY A 14 7.72 3.61 6.80
CA GLY A 14 7.40 4.93 6.26
C GLY A 14 7.87 5.12 4.82
N ALA A 15 9.15 4.82 4.55
CA ALA A 15 9.72 4.92 3.21
C ALA A 15 9.05 3.98 2.20
N LEU A 16 8.70 2.76 2.59
CA LEU A 16 7.97 1.82 1.73
C LEU A 16 6.58 2.32 1.38
N ALA A 17 5.83 2.84 2.35
CA ALA A 17 4.49 3.36 2.06
C ALA A 17 4.52 4.61 1.19
N GLU A 18 5.49 5.50 1.39
CA GLU A 18 5.68 6.65 0.52
C GLU A 18 5.96 6.21 -0.92
N LYS A 19 6.90 5.27 -1.12
CA LYS A 19 7.21 4.78 -2.48
C LYS A 19 6.05 4.05 -3.15
N LEU A 20 5.26 3.30 -2.38
CA LEU A 20 4.05 2.66 -2.90
C LEU A 20 2.97 3.70 -3.27
N ALA A 21 2.85 4.77 -2.48
CA ALA A 21 1.92 5.86 -2.75
C ALA A 21 2.32 6.65 -4.01
N ASP A 22 3.60 7.00 -4.14
CA ASP A 22 4.16 7.66 -5.33
C ASP A 22 3.90 6.81 -6.58
N ALA A 23 4.19 5.50 -6.50
CA ALA A 23 3.99 4.59 -7.61
C ALA A 23 2.52 4.48 -8.05
N ILE A 24 1.57 4.59 -7.12
CA ILE A 24 0.14 4.63 -7.44
C ILE A 24 -0.23 5.95 -8.13
N ASP A 25 0.28 7.09 -7.65
CA ASP A 25 0.01 8.42 -8.22
C ASP A 25 0.57 8.61 -9.63
N GLU A 26 1.74 8.03 -9.90
CA GLU A 26 2.39 8.10 -11.20
C GLU A 26 1.71 7.21 -12.26
N MET A 27 0.85 6.27 -11.85
CA MET A 27 0.19 5.33 -12.74
C MET A 27 -1.24 5.78 -13.09
N SER A 28 -1.57 5.75 -14.39
CA SER A 28 -2.98 5.84 -14.80
C SER A 28 -3.75 4.57 -14.46
N HIS A 29 -5.07 4.68 -14.31
CA HIS A 29 -5.98 3.55 -14.05
C HIS A 29 -5.85 2.40 -15.06
N GLU A 30 -5.40 2.69 -16.28
CA GLU A 30 -5.26 1.72 -17.37
C GLU A 30 -3.85 1.12 -17.47
N THR A 31 -2.90 1.59 -16.66
CA THR A 31 -1.52 1.10 -16.70
C THR A 31 -1.46 -0.37 -16.27
N LYS A 32 -1.04 -1.24 -17.19
CA LYS A 32 -0.68 -2.63 -16.89
C LYS A 32 0.38 -2.64 -15.77
N GLY A 33 0.00 -3.14 -14.60
CA GLY A 33 0.85 -3.21 -13.41
C GLY A 33 0.24 -2.53 -12.18
N LEU A 34 -0.71 -1.61 -12.35
CA LEU A 34 -1.34 -0.91 -11.23
C LEU A 34 -2.02 -1.89 -10.27
N ALA A 35 -2.75 -2.88 -10.79
CA ALA A 35 -3.38 -3.93 -9.99
C ALA A 35 -2.36 -4.73 -9.14
N ALA A 36 -1.16 -4.99 -9.68
CA ALA A 36 -0.11 -5.68 -8.93
C ALA A 36 0.42 -4.81 -7.78
N ILE A 37 0.66 -3.52 -8.04
CA ILE A 37 1.12 -2.56 -7.01
C ILE A 37 0.06 -2.37 -5.94
N LEU A 38 -1.21 -2.20 -6.32
CA LEU A 38 -2.33 -2.11 -5.37
C LEU A 38 -2.45 -3.35 -4.50
N ASN A 39 -2.21 -4.54 -5.05
CA ASN A 39 -2.24 -5.78 -4.29
C ASN A 39 -1.09 -5.84 -3.27
N VAL A 40 0.12 -5.44 -3.66
CA VAL A 40 1.27 -5.31 -2.75
C VAL A 40 0.99 -4.28 -1.65
N ALA A 41 0.42 -3.12 -1.99
CA ALA A 41 0.06 -2.09 -1.02
C ALA A 41 -0.97 -2.59 0.00
N ARG A 42 -2.01 -3.33 -0.43
CA ARG A 42 -2.99 -3.94 0.47
C ARG A 42 -2.37 -4.95 1.41
N GLN A 43 -1.51 -5.84 0.90
CA GLN A 43 -0.80 -6.84 1.72
C GLN A 43 0.12 -6.16 2.72
N PHE A 44 0.86 -5.14 2.29
CA PHE A 44 1.72 -4.37 3.17
C PHE A 44 0.93 -3.70 4.31
N LEU A 45 -0.23 -3.09 4.04
CA LEU A 45 -1.09 -2.51 5.08
C LEU A 45 -1.61 -3.58 6.05
N LYS A 46 -2.06 -4.72 5.52
CA LYS A 46 -2.55 -5.86 6.31
C LYS A 46 -1.48 -6.46 7.21
N ASP A 47 -0.29 -6.71 6.67
CA ASP A 47 0.85 -7.29 7.38
C ASP A 47 1.34 -6.39 8.52
N ASN A 48 1.03 -5.09 8.45
CA ASN A 48 1.35 -4.10 9.47
C ASN A 48 0.16 -3.72 10.37
N ASN A 49 -0.93 -4.49 10.37
CA ASN A 49 -2.16 -4.25 11.15
C ASN A 49 -2.80 -2.87 10.91
N ILE A 50 -2.68 -2.34 9.69
CA ILE A 50 -3.21 -1.03 9.29
C ILE A 50 -4.57 -1.20 8.60
N GLU A 51 -5.42 -2.07 9.14
CA GLU A 51 -6.78 -2.27 8.63
C GLU A 51 -7.82 -1.33 9.28
N ALA A 52 -7.48 -0.67 10.42
CA ALA A 52 -8.45 0.14 11.17
C ALA A 52 -7.91 1.41 11.88
N THR A 53 -6.59 1.59 11.98
CA THR A 53 -5.99 2.66 12.81
C THR A 53 -4.74 3.24 12.17
N ALA A 54 -4.82 3.68 10.91
CA ALA A 54 -3.78 4.55 10.41
C ALA A 54 -3.89 5.89 11.16
N ALA A 55 -2.84 6.29 11.89
CA ALA A 55 -2.82 7.59 12.53
C ALA A 55 -3.03 8.68 11.46
N PRO A 56 -4.03 9.58 11.60
CA PRO A 56 -4.30 10.62 10.61
C PRO A 56 -3.02 11.41 10.30
N GLY A 57 -2.72 11.59 9.02
CA GLY A 57 -1.51 12.30 8.55
C GLY A 57 -0.22 11.47 8.48
N SER A 58 -0.25 10.17 8.79
CA SER A 58 0.91 9.28 8.58
C SER A 58 1.05 8.81 7.12
N HIS A 59 2.26 8.43 6.71
CA HIS A 59 2.54 7.82 5.40
C HIS A 59 1.65 6.58 5.14
N MET A 60 1.33 5.84 6.20
CA MET A 60 0.44 4.69 6.15
C MET A 60 -1.02 5.08 5.88
N ALA A 61 -1.50 6.14 6.51
CA ALA A 61 -2.84 6.67 6.25
C ALA A 61 -2.97 7.17 4.82
N ASN A 62 -1.91 7.83 4.29
CA ASN A 62 -1.88 8.27 2.91
C ASN A 62 -1.97 7.08 1.93
N LEU A 63 -1.17 6.04 2.14
CA LEU A 63 -1.23 4.83 1.32
C LEU A 63 -2.60 4.16 1.39
N ALA A 64 -3.19 4.04 2.59
CA ALA A 64 -4.51 3.45 2.77
C ALA A 64 -5.61 4.23 2.02
N ASN A 65 -5.58 5.56 2.09
CA ASN A 65 -6.52 6.41 1.35
C ASN A 65 -6.38 6.21 -0.16
N LYS A 66 -5.15 6.20 -0.69
CA LYS A 66 -4.90 5.95 -2.11
C LYS A 66 -5.42 4.60 -2.55
N VAL A 67 -5.14 3.53 -1.81
CA VAL A 67 -5.67 2.20 -2.14
C VAL A 67 -7.21 2.18 -2.15
N ALA A 68 -7.87 2.97 -1.30
CA ALA A 68 -9.33 3.09 -1.26
C ALA A 68 -9.91 3.85 -2.47
N GLU A 69 -9.15 4.76 -3.08
CA GLU A 69 -9.53 5.45 -4.34
C GLU A 69 -9.59 4.48 -5.54
N PHE A 70 -8.92 3.33 -5.45
CA PHE A 70 -8.95 2.26 -6.44
C PHE A 70 -9.66 1.02 -5.87
N PRO A 71 -11.01 1.02 -5.74
CA PRO A 71 -11.74 -0.14 -5.24
C PRO A 71 -11.52 -1.32 -6.20
N PHE A 72 -10.83 -2.33 -5.70
CA PHE A 72 -10.68 -3.60 -6.39
C PHE A 72 -11.94 -4.41 -6.17
N ASP A 73 -12.59 -4.74 -7.28
CA ASP A 73 -13.74 -5.63 -7.30
C ASP A 73 -13.24 -7.01 -7.79
N PRO A 74 -13.19 -8.02 -6.91
CA PRO A 74 -12.74 -9.35 -7.27
C PRO A 74 -13.55 -9.99 -8.42
N GLU A 75 -14.80 -9.60 -8.62
CA GLU A 75 -15.65 -10.13 -9.69
C GLU A 75 -15.37 -9.44 -11.04
N ARG A 76 -14.96 -8.17 -11.01
CA ARG A 76 -14.64 -7.37 -12.21
C ARG A 76 -13.18 -7.45 -12.63
N ASP A 77 -12.27 -7.47 -11.65
CA ASP A 77 -10.84 -7.22 -11.83
C ASP A 77 -9.99 -8.50 -11.73
N ALA A 78 -10.61 -9.66 -11.47
CA ALA A 78 -9.92 -10.95 -11.58
C ALA A 78 -9.57 -11.25 -13.05
N PRO A 79 -8.41 -11.87 -13.31
CA PRO A 79 -8.07 -12.29 -14.66
C PRO A 79 -9.12 -13.29 -15.16
N LEU A 80 -9.73 -12.99 -16.30
CA LEU A 80 -10.64 -13.91 -16.98
C LEU A 80 -9.88 -15.20 -17.32
N ASN A 81 -10.35 -16.30 -16.76
CA ASN A 81 -9.84 -17.66 -16.99
C ASN A 81 -10.05 -18.09 -18.44
#